data_AF-A0A0E3NVT1-F1
#
_entry.id   AF-A0A0E3NVT1-F1
#
_cell.length_a   1.000
_cell.length_b   1.000
_cell.length_c   1.000
_cell.angle_alpha   90.00
_cell.angle_beta   90.00
_cell.angle_gamma   90.00
#
_symmetry.space_group_name_H-M   'P 1'
#
loop_
_entity.id
_entity.type
_entity.pdbx_description
1 polymer ?
#
loop_
_entity_poly.entity_id
_entity_poly.type
_entity_poly.pdbx_seq_one_letter_code
_entity_poly.pdbx_strand_id
1 'polypeptide(L)'
;MGTPEFEKKVIEELNFIKKQLWEIREHMVDVDTILTWEESDLLKASFQNESEGKLKTLKKMEEEMGLKKDHESDIFEIFLDEDSQSFLEKSNLYTDYRTMEIIKKLTTDPMPPGAKRIIESREELIRLRAGHYRFLYRINFGKSQIIVLKIEHLKCTYC
;
A
#
# COMPACT_ATOMS: atom_id res chain seq x y z
N MET A 1 14.09 51.30 2.16
CA MET A 1 13.34 50.99 3.40
C MET A 1 11.86 51.01 3.02
N GLY A 2 11.14 49.92 3.28
CA GLY A 2 9.72 49.84 2.93
C GLY A 2 8.91 50.88 3.71
N THR A 3 7.80 51.35 3.16
CA THR A 3 6.89 52.22 3.92
C THR A 3 6.23 51.40 5.04
N PRO A 4 5.97 51.97 6.22
CA PRO A 4 5.30 51.27 7.32
C PRO A 4 3.94 50.65 6.93
N GLU A 5 3.28 51.25 5.94
CA GLU A 5 2.02 50.77 5.37
C GLU A 5 2.20 49.50 4.51
N PHE A 6 3.31 49.40 3.78
CA PHE A 6 3.67 48.17 3.05
C PHE A 6 3.98 47.04 4.01
N GLU A 7 4.76 47.31 5.07
CA GLU A 7 5.09 46.31 6.10
C GLU A 7 3.84 45.79 6.80
N LYS A 8 2.89 46.68 7.12
CA LYS A 8 1.61 46.28 7.71
C LYS A 8 0.79 45.35 6.81
N LYS A 9 0.67 45.68 5.51
CA LYS A 9 -0.02 44.83 4.53
C LYS A 9 0.62 43.46 4.40
N VAL A 10 1.96 43.40 4.38
CA VAL A 10 2.70 42.13 4.32
C VAL A 10 2.44 41.28 5.56
N ILE A 11 2.42 41.87 6.76
CA ILE A 11 2.16 41.14 8.01
C ILE A 11 0.71 40.61 8.05
N GLU A 12 -0.26 41.41 7.60
CA GLU A 12 -1.66 41.00 7.51
C GLU A 12 -1.83 39.78 6.58
N GLU A 13 -1.19 39.82 5.40
CA GLU A 13 -1.22 38.69 4.47
C GLU A 13 -0.52 37.44 5.01
N LEU A 14 0.63 37.60 5.66
CA LEU A 14 1.33 36.48 6.29
C LEU A 14 0.49 35.82 7.39
N ASN A 15 -0.28 36.60 8.15
CA ASN A 15 -1.18 36.07 9.17
C ASN A 15 -2.39 35.35 8.54
N PHE A 16 -2.92 35.87 7.44
CA PHE A 16 -3.98 35.21 6.68
C PHE A 16 -3.51 33.86 6.13
N ILE A 17 -2.34 33.81 5.49
CA ILE A 17 -1.73 32.57 4.99
C ILE A 17 -1.51 31.57 6.13
N LYS A 18 -0.97 32.02 7.28
CA LYS A 18 -0.78 31.15 8.45
C LYS A 18 -2.08 30.54 8.94
N LYS A 19 -3.17 31.32 8.96
CA LYS A 19 -4.49 30.83 9.35
C LYS A 19 -4.99 29.75 8.36
N GLN A 20 -4.88 30.00 7.06
CA GLN A 20 -5.28 29.02 6.04
C GLN A 20 -4.45 27.73 6.13
N LEU A 21 -3.13 27.85 6.33
CA LEU A 21 -2.26 26.68 6.50
C LEU A 21 -2.61 25.86 7.75
N TRP A 22 -3.03 26.53 8.83
CA TRP A 22 -3.49 25.83 10.03
C TRP A 22 -4.79 25.06 9.77
N GLU A 23 -5.78 25.69 9.13
CA GLU A 23 -7.04 25.04 8.74
C GLU A 23 -6.79 23.85 7.79
N ILE A 24 -5.90 23.99 6.80
CA ILE A 24 -5.50 22.89 5.92
C ILE A 24 -4.88 21.76 6.75
N ARG A 25 -3.92 22.08 7.64
CA ARG A 25 -3.23 21.07 8.45
C ARG A 25 -4.18 20.29 9.35
N GLU A 26 -5.17 20.94 9.94
CA GLU A 26 -6.17 20.28 10.80
C GLU A 26 -7.06 19.30 10.03
N HIS A 27 -7.29 19.54 8.74
CA HIS A 27 -8.16 18.71 7.89
C HIS A 27 -7.39 17.83 6.89
N MET A 28 -6.07 17.92 6.86
CA MET A 28 -5.22 17.09 6.00
C MET A 28 -5.24 15.65 6.52
N VAL A 29 -5.78 14.76 5.69
CA VAL A 29 -5.67 13.33 5.88
C VAL A 29 -4.58 12.80 4.95
N ASP A 30 -3.80 11.85 5.45
CA ASP A 30 -2.83 11.16 4.63
C ASP A 30 -3.57 10.39 3.53
N VAL A 31 -3.28 10.70 2.26
CA VAL A 31 -3.92 10.01 1.14
C VAL A 31 -3.67 8.50 1.21
N ASP A 32 -2.52 8.08 1.77
CA ASP A 32 -2.18 6.68 1.93
C ASP A 32 -2.98 6.00 3.06
N THR A 33 -3.80 6.72 3.84
CA THR A 33 -4.71 6.14 4.84
C THR A 33 -6.19 6.12 4.42
N ILE A 34 -6.54 6.73 3.29
CA ILE A 34 -7.93 6.80 2.79
C ILE A 34 -8.25 5.59 1.93
N LEU A 35 -9.38 4.92 2.17
CA LEU A 35 -9.92 3.88 1.27
C LEU A 35 -10.62 4.50 0.05
N THR A 36 -10.14 4.18 -1.15
CA THR A 36 -10.85 4.59 -2.39
C THR A 36 -11.99 3.63 -2.71
N TRP A 37 -12.96 4.06 -3.53
CA TRP A 37 -14.08 3.22 -3.97
C TRP A 37 -13.60 1.98 -4.74
N GLU A 38 -12.61 2.14 -5.61
CA GLU A 38 -12.00 1.02 -6.36
C GLU A 38 -11.39 -0.01 -5.39
N GLU A 39 -10.64 0.44 -4.39
CA GLU A 39 -10.06 -0.47 -3.39
C GLU A 39 -11.12 -1.11 -2.49
N SER A 40 -12.22 -0.41 -2.20
CA SER A 40 -13.36 -1.00 -1.50
C SER A 40 -14.00 -2.13 -2.30
N ASP A 41 -14.08 -2.01 -3.62
CA ASP A 41 -14.64 -3.06 -4.48
C ASP A 41 -13.66 -4.23 -4.60
N LEU A 42 -12.35 -3.96 -4.68
CA LEU A 42 -11.32 -5.00 -4.60
C LEU A 42 -11.36 -5.76 -3.27
N LEU A 43 -11.61 -5.07 -2.15
CA LEU A 43 -11.75 -5.73 -0.87
C LEU A 43 -12.95 -6.70 -0.85
N LYS A 44 -14.10 -6.27 -1.37
CA LYS A 44 -15.29 -7.15 -1.48
C LYS A 44 -15.00 -8.35 -2.39
N ALA A 45 -14.39 -8.11 -3.55
CA ALA A 45 -13.99 -9.16 -4.48
C ALA A 45 -13.03 -10.16 -3.82
N SER A 46 -12.07 -9.67 -3.02
CA SER A 46 -11.11 -10.52 -2.31
C SER A 46 -11.76 -11.51 -1.35
N PHE A 47 -12.78 -11.07 -0.60
CA PHE A 47 -13.52 -11.99 0.27
C PHE A 47 -14.29 -13.04 -0.52
N GLN A 48 -14.89 -12.66 -1.65
CA GLN A 48 -15.56 -13.60 -2.54
C GLN A 48 -14.55 -14.61 -3.11
N ASN A 49 -13.40 -14.14 -3.59
CA ASN A 49 -12.33 -14.96 -4.13
C ASN A 49 -11.73 -15.92 -3.09
N GLU A 50 -11.62 -15.50 -1.82
CA GLU A 50 -11.24 -16.39 -0.71
C GLU A 50 -12.27 -17.51 -0.53
N SER A 51 -13.57 -17.18 -0.53
CA SER A 51 -14.65 -18.17 -0.36
C SER A 51 -14.76 -19.16 -1.54
N GLU A 52 -14.39 -18.71 -2.74
CA GLU A 52 -14.37 -19.50 -3.96
C GLU A 52 -13.05 -20.28 -4.15
N GLY A 53 -12.05 -20.07 -3.29
CA GLY A 53 -10.76 -20.76 -3.37
C GLY A 53 -9.87 -20.31 -4.53
N LYS A 54 -10.04 -19.07 -5.02
CA LYS A 54 -9.29 -18.50 -6.15
C LYS A 54 -7.92 -17.93 -5.76
N LEU A 55 -7.67 -17.76 -4.47
CA LEU A 55 -6.40 -17.25 -3.97
C LEU A 55 -5.26 -18.23 -4.27
N LYS A 56 -4.15 -17.73 -4.81
CA LYS A 56 -2.95 -18.53 -5.06
C LYS A 56 -1.92 -18.28 -3.96
N THR A 57 -1.30 -19.32 -3.42
CA THR A 57 -0.23 -19.15 -2.43
C THR A 57 1.03 -18.63 -3.09
N LEU A 58 1.82 -17.85 -2.35
CA LEU A 58 3.11 -17.34 -2.82
C LEU A 58 4.04 -18.46 -3.30
N LYS A 59 4.12 -19.54 -2.52
CA LYS A 59 4.96 -20.72 -2.83
C LYS A 59 4.64 -21.33 -4.19
N LYS A 60 3.35 -21.41 -4.54
CA LYS A 60 2.90 -21.93 -5.84
C LYS A 60 3.27 -20.97 -6.98
N MET A 61 3.16 -19.67 -6.75
CA MET A 61 3.57 -18.65 -7.72
C MET A 61 5.09 -18.69 -7.99
N GLU A 62 5.91 -18.85 -6.95
CA GLU A 62 7.37 -18.97 -7.08
C GLU A 62 7.78 -20.21 -7.87
N GLU A 63 7.11 -21.34 -7.65
CA GLU A 63 7.30 -22.58 -8.41
C GLU A 63 7.01 -22.38 -9.90
N GLU A 64 5.89 -21.71 -10.23
CA GLU A 64 5.51 -21.38 -11.61
C GLU A 64 6.53 -20.44 -12.29
N MET A 65 7.19 -19.57 -11.51
CA MET A 65 8.25 -18.67 -11.98
C MET A 65 9.66 -19.28 -11.98
N GLY A 66 9.83 -20.53 -11.50
CA GLY A 66 11.13 -21.20 -11.43
C GLY A 66 12.09 -20.61 -10.37
N LEU A 67 11.57 -19.90 -9.36
CA LEU A 67 12.36 -19.36 -8.26
C LEU A 67 12.59 -20.45 -7.20
N LYS A 68 13.82 -20.54 -6.69
CA LYS A 68 14.17 -21.51 -5.64
C LYS A 68 13.67 -21.03 -4.27
N LYS A 69 13.18 -22.00 -3.48
CA LYS A 69 12.77 -21.85 -2.10
C LYS A 69 14.00 -21.77 -1.21
N ASP A 70 14.32 -20.56 -0.78
CA ASP A 70 14.95 -20.37 0.52
C ASP A 70 13.82 -20.02 1.51
N HIS A 71 14.02 -20.30 2.79
CA HIS A 71 13.24 -19.85 3.97
C HIS A 71 12.48 -20.95 4.73
N GLU A 72 12.94 -21.16 5.96
CA GLU A 72 12.49 -22.15 6.95
C GLU A 72 11.79 -21.48 8.15
N SER A 73 11.49 -20.17 8.08
CA SER A 73 10.95 -19.39 9.20
C SER A 73 9.94 -18.32 8.77
N ASP A 74 8.92 -18.70 8.00
CA ASP A 74 7.79 -17.82 7.70
C ASP A 74 6.77 -17.86 8.86
N ILE A 75 6.39 -16.69 9.39
CA ILE A 75 5.39 -16.55 10.46
C ILE A 75 3.98 -16.44 9.84
N PHE A 76 3.88 -15.77 8.69
CA PHE A 76 2.64 -15.58 7.95
C PHE A 76 2.68 -16.31 6.61
N GLU A 77 1.56 -16.95 6.26
CA GLU A 77 1.33 -17.50 4.93
C GLU A 77 0.75 -16.43 3.99
N ILE A 78 1.35 -16.27 2.82
CA ILE A 78 0.95 -15.26 1.85
C ILE A 78 0.11 -15.86 0.72
N PHE A 79 -1.01 -15.20 0.47
CA PHE A 79 -1.94 -15.47 -0.61
C PHE A 79 -2.00 -14.25 -1.54
N LEU A 80 -2.13 -14.53 -2.83
CA LEU A 80 -2.22 -13.57 -3.91
C LEU A 80 -3.64 -13.61 -4.48
N ASP A 81 -4.31 -12.47 -4.49
CA ASP A 81 -5.61 -12.31 -5.16
C ASP A 81 -5.44 -12.19 -6.68
N GLU A 82 -6.54 -12.32 -7.44
CA GLU A 82 -6.53 -12.36 -8.91
C GLU A 82 -5.81 -11.17 -9.55
N ASP A 83 -6.01 -9.97 -9.01
CA ASP A 83 -5.35 -8.74 -9.46
C ASP A 83 -3.84 -8.77 -9.23
N SER A 84 -3.42 -9.22 -8.05
CA SER A 84 -1.99 -9.34 -7.71
C SER A 84 -1.29 -10.45 -8.51
N GLN A 85 -1.99 -11.56 -8.77
CA GLN A 85 -1.52 -12.63 -9.67
C GLN A 85 -1.33 -12.07 -11.08
N SER A 86 -2.35 -11.40 -11.61
CA SER A 86 -2.31 -10.79 -12.94
C SER A 86 -1.20 -9.75 -13.08
N PHE A 87 -0.89 -9.00 -12.03
CA PHE A 87 0.23 -8.05 -12.03
C PHE A 87 1.56 -8.79 -12.20
N LEU A 88 1.80 -9.79 -11.34
CA LEU A 88 3.03 -10.58 -11.33
C LEU A 88 3.24 -11.42 -12.60
N GLU A 89 2.17 -11.92 -13.22
CA GLU A 89 2.24 -12.65 -14.49
C GLU A 89 2.60 -11.75 -15.69
N LYS A 90 2.25 -10.46 -15.62
CA LYS A 90 2.47 -9.49 -16.69
C LYS A 90 3.79 -8.74 -16.57
N SER A 91 4.42 -8.75 -15.41
CA SER A 91 5.68 -8.05 -15.18
C SER A 91 6.88 -8.77 -15.82
N ASN A 92 8.00 -8.05 -15.89
CA ASN A 92 9.28 -8.63 -16.32
C ASN A 92 10.00 -9.25 -15.11
N LEU A 93 10.94 -10.16 -15.39
CA LEU A 93 11.73 -10.88 -14.37
C LEU A 93 12.34 -9.96 -13.29
N TYR A 94 12.73 -8.73 -13.65
CA TYR A 94 13.33 -7.79 -12.70
C TYR A 94 12.30 -7.17 -11.74
N THR A 95 11.14 -6.82 -12.28
CA THR A 95 9.99 -6.33 -11.52
C THR A 95 9.46 -7.43 -10.60
N ASP A 96 9.42 -8.67 -11.10
CA ASP A 96 9.01 -9.84 -10.33
C ASP A 96 9.93 -10.04 -9.14
N TYR A 97 11.25 -10.01 -9.35
CA TYR A 97 12.22 -10.21 -8.28
C TYR A 97 12.07 -9.19 -7.14
N ARG A 98 12.02 -7.89 -7.46
CA ARG A 98 11.88 -6.83 -6.44
C ARG A 98 10.56 -6.94 -5.69
N THR A 99 9.48 -7.21 -6.41
CA THR A 99 8.14 -7.35 -5.83
C THR A 99 8.10 -8.57 -4.92
N MET A 100 8.69 -9.68 -5.35
CA MET A 100 8.79 -10.92 -4.59
C MET A 100 9.61 -10.74 -3.31
N GLU A 101 10.73 -10.03 -3.36
CA GLU A 101 11.53 -9.70 -2.17
C GLU A 101 10.75 -8.88 -1.14
N ILE A 102 9.90 -7.96 -1.60
CA ILE A 102 9.03 -7.18 -0.70
C ILE A 102 7.96 -8.08 -0.09
N ILE A 103 7.30 -8.91 -0.91
CA ILE A 103 6.28 -9.85 -0.45
C ILE A 103 6.86 -10.84 0.56
N LYS A 104 8.06 -11.38 0.31
CA LYS A 104 8.77 -12.27 1.24
C LYS A 104 9.00 -11.63 2.60
N LYS A 105 9.36 -10.35 2.66
CA LYS A 105 9.52 -9.65 3.94
C LYS A 105 8.22 -9.64 4.76
N LEU A 106 7.07 -9.62 4.09
CA LEU A 106 5.76 -9.68 4.76
C LEU A 106 5.52 -11.00 5.50
N THR A 107 6.20 -12.09 5.15
CA THR A 107 6.04 -13.38 5.88
C THR A 107 6.57 -13.29 7.31
N THR A 108 7.52 -12.39 7.57
CA THR A 108 8.16 -12.22 8.89
C THR A 108 7.70 -10.96 9.59
N ASP A 109 7.48 -9.88 8.85
CA ASP A 109 6.99 -8.60 9.35
C ASP A 109 5.76 -8.16 8.53
N PRO A 110 4.53 -8.39 9.03
CA PRO A 110 3.31 -8.04 8.31
C PRO A 110 3.05 -6.53 8.28
N MET A 111 3.80 -5.71 9.04
CA MET A 111 3.66 -4.26 9.10
C MET A 111 5.05 -3.57 9.02
N PRO A 112 5.75 -3.70 7.88
CA PRO A 112 7.09 -3.14 7.73
C PRO A 112 7.06 -1.61 7.64
N PRO A 113 8.22 -0.94 7.76
CA PRO A 113 8.31 0.51 7.60
C PRO A 113 7.69 0.97 6.26
N GLY A 114 6.81 1.96 6.32
CA GLY A 114 6.06 2.46 5.15
C GLY A 114 4.70 1.80 4.94
N ALA A 115 4.34 0.80 5.76
CA ALA A 115 2.99 0.29 5.88
C ALA A 115 2.12 1.26 6.69
N LYS A 116 0.91 1.54 6.18
CA LYS A 116 -0.11 2.36 6.84
C LYS A 116 -1.43 1.62 6.82
N ARG A 117 -2.10 1.55 7.96
CA ARG A 117 -3.46 1.02 8.04
C ARG A 117 -4.43 2.03 7.41
N ILE A 118 -5.38 1.52 6.65
CA ILE A 118 -6.48 2.31 6.09
C ILE A 118 -7.53 2.53 7.17
N ILE A 119 -7.89 3.79 7.44
CA ILE A 119 -8.64 4.17 8.65
C ILE A 119 -10.14 3.83 8.52
N GLU A 120 -10.70 3.94 7.31
CA GLU A 120 -12.13 3.70 7.07
C GLU A 120 -12.49 2.20 6.98
N SER A 121 -11.49 1.34 6.87
CA SER A 121 -11.68 -0.10 6.78
C SER A 121 -11.88 -0.71 8.16
N ARG A 122 -12.97 -1.45 8.35
CA ARG A 122 -13.14 -2.33 9.53
C ARG A 122 -12.20 -3.53 9.50
N GLU A 123 -11.79 -3.91 8.30
CA GLU A 123 -10.83 -4.96 8.05
C GLU A 123 -9.41 -4.43 8.24
N GLU A 124 -8.50 -5.34 8.60
CA GLU A 124 -7.06 -5.13 8.76
C GLU A 124 -6.36 -4.86 7.41
N LEU A 125 -6.82 -3.81 6.71
CA LEU A 125 -6.38 -3.42 5.38
C LEU A 125 -5.24 -2.41 5.48
N ILE A 126 -4.16 -2.72 4.77
CA ILE A 126 -2.90 -2.00 4.86
C ILE A 126 -2.44 -1.63 3.47
N ARG A 127 -1.96 -0.40 3.37
CA ARG A 127 -1.26 0.12 2.21
C ARG A 127 0.22 0.22 2.54
N LEU A 128 1.06 -0.46 1.76
CA LEU A 128 2.51 -0.39 1.89
C LEU A 128 3.11 0.30 0.69
N ARG A 129 3.92 1.33 0.95
CA ARG A 129 4.77 1.97 -0.06
C ARG A 129 6.19 1.44 0.07
N ALA A 130 6.62 0.64 -0.90
CA ALA A 130 7.94 0.00 -0.89
C ALA A 130 8.66 0.26 -2.22
N GLY A 131 9.64 1.18 -2.19
CA GLY A 131 10.40 1.58 -3.38
C GLY A 131 9.50 2.22 -4.43
N HIS A 132 9.40 1.59 -5.60
CA HIS A 132 8.58 2.03 -6.73
C HIS A 132 7.21 1.36 -6.79
N TYR A 133 6.83 0.64 -5.74
CA TYR A 133 5.59 -0.13 -5.69
C TYR A 133 4.72 0.31 -4.52
N ARG A 134 3.41 0.17 -4.73
CA ARG A 134 2.38 0.25 -3.71
C ARG A 134 1.67 -1.09 -3.64
N PHE A 135 1.51 -1.60 -2.43
CA PHE A 135 0.78 -2.82 -2.14
C PHE A 135 -0.47 -2.46 -1.35
N LEU A 136 -1.57 -3.14 -1.67
CA LEU A 136 -2.76 -3.20 -0.84
C LEU A 136 -2.94 -4.65 -0.39
N TYR A 137 -2.96 -4.89 0.91
CA TYR A 137 -3.12 -6.22 1.47
C TYR A 137 -3.94 -6.19 2.75
N ARG A 138 -4.59 -7.31 3.06
CA ARG A 138 -5.28 -7.51 4.34
C ARG A 138 -4.58 -8.58 5.17
N ILE A 139 -4.56 -8.42 6.48
CA ILE A 139 -3.99 -9.40 7.40
C ILE A 139 -5.11 -10.14 8.12
N ASN A 140 -5.01 -11.46 8.17
CA ASN A 140 -5.79 -12.29 9.09
C ASN A 140 -4.86 -12.83 10.18
N PHE A 141 -4.80 -12.13 11.32
CA PHE A 141 -3.99 -12.54 12.46
C PHE A 141 -4.44 -13.88 13.06
N GLY A 142 -5.74 -14.18 13.03
CA GLY A 142 -6.28 -15.44 13.56
C GLY A 142 -5.83 -16.68 12.78
N LYS A 143 -5.60 -16.52 11.47
CA LYS A 143 -5.10 -17.58 10.60
C LYS A 143 -3.59 -17.47 10.30
N SER A 144 -2.93 -16.41 10.77
CA SER A 144 -1.56 -16.03 10.35
C SER A 144 -1.43 -15.95 8.82
N GLN A 145 -2.38 -15.29 8.17
CA GLN A 145 -2.42 -15.15 6.72
C GLN A 145 -2.36 -13.69 6.28
N ILE A 146 -1.70 -13.45 5.16
CA ILE A 146 -1.70 -12.15 4.47
C ILE A 146 -2.25 -12.39 3.08
N ILE A 147 -3.28 -11.64 2.71
CA ILE A 147 -3.84 -11.67 1.35
C ILE A 147 -3.43 -10.36 0.66
N VAL A 148 -2.60 -10.45 -0.37
CA VAL A 148 -2.23 -9.32 -1.22
C VAL A 148 -3.34 -9.14 -2.25
N LEU A 149 -4.06 -8.02 -2.15
CA LEU A 149 -5.16 -7.67 -3.05
C LEU A 149 -4.61 -7.10 -4.35
N LYS A 150 -3.71 -6.11 -4.24
CA LYS A 150 -3.25 -5.31 -5.37
C LYS A 150 -1.78 -4.93 -5.25
N ILE A 151 -1.10 -4.89 -6.39
CA ILE A 151 0.25 -4.38 -6.54
C ILE A 151 0.22 -3.35 -7.67
N GLU A 152 0.79 -2.17 -7.42
CA GLU A 152 0.81 -1.09 -8.39
C GLU A 152 2.21 -0.46 -8.47
N HIS A 153 2.57 0.01 -9.66
CA HIS A 153 3.69 0.94 -9.78
C HIS A 153 3.28 2.32 -9.25
N LEU A 154 4.12 2.92 -8.42
CA LEU A 154 4.04 4.34 -8.13
C LEU A 154 4.32 5.08 -9.44
N LYS A 155 3.36 5.86 -9.92
CA LYS A 155 3.59 6.76 -11.06
C LYS A 155 4.76 7.68 -10.72
N CYS A 156 5.87 7.50 -11.42
CA CYS A 156 6.98 8.44 -11.39
C CYS A 156 6.49 9.76 -12.01
N THR A 157 6.20 10.76 -11.19
CA THR A 157 5.75 12.08 -11.68
C THR A 157 6.93 12.94 -12.19
N TYR A 158 8.16 12.43 -12.08
CA TYR A 158 9.40 13.06 -12.55
C TYR A 158 10.27 12.03 -13.27
N CYS A 159 9.71 11.48 -14.34
CA CYS A 159 10.38 10.74 -15.40
C CYS A 159 9.83 11.34 -16.70
#